data_AF-A0A0G2GSQ9-F1
#
_entry.id   AF-A0A0G2GSQ9-F1
#
_cell.length_a   1.000
_cell.length_b   1.000
_cell.length_c   1.000
_cell.angle_alpha   90.00
_cell.angle_beta   90.00
_cell.angle_gamma   90.00
#
_symmetry.space_group_name_H-M   'P 1'
#
loop_
_entity.id
_entity.type
_entity.pdbx_description
1 polymer ?
#
loop_
_entity_poly.entity_id
_entity_poly.type
_entity_poly.pdbx_seq_one_letter_code
_entity_poly.pdbx_strand_id
1 'polypeptide(L)'
;MDEIITRWATDLSKYQKSFQSQAKQVAEWDRMLVENSDKISKLYSKTFQARKDTEEVERQLTAVESDQAELSRWLDNYEKEVDDLMDKMVGGQDGLQGPDQERERTYKLAEKLSDRLNDLNKDLSDMIEEINSVSATLSKTDKPDDPLSQVVRVLNNHLSQLQAIDSGAAELHEKVTKAQKEAQSYRVNGQAVLGNDAADDFYRSFMGRR
;
A
#
# COMPACT_ATOMS: atom_id res chain seq x y z
N MET A 1 8.93 67.37 51.66
CA MET A 1 8.81 65.96 52.11
C MET A 1 7.68 65.27 51.35
N ASP A 2 6.51 65.91 51.24
CA ASP A 2 5.33 65.37 50.52
C ASP A 2 5.52 65.15 49.01
N GLU A 3 6.35 65.96 48.33
CA GLU A 3 6.66 65.76 46.90
C GLU A 3 7.40 64.44 46.62
N ILE A 4 8.29 64.02 47.54
CA ILE A 4 9.04 62.76 47.41
C ILE A 4 8.09 61.57 47.60
N ILE A 5 7.19 61.66 48.58
CA ILE A 5 6.17 60.64 48.85
C ILE A 5 5.22 60.51 47.66
N THR A 6 4.78 61.63 47.09
CA THR A 6 3.91 61.64 45.89
C THR A 6 4.61 61.02 44.68
N ARG A 7 5.90 61.33 44.47
CA ARG A 7 6.70 60.75 43.39
C ARG A 7 6.87 59.25 43.57
N TRP A 8 7.22 58.78 44.76
CA TRP A 8 7.34 57.35 45.06
C TRP A 8 6.03 56.60 44.90
N ALA A 9 4.90 57.18 45.31
CA ALA A 9 3.58 56.58 45.10
C ALA A 9 3.24 56.46 43.61
N THR A 10 3.60 57.47 42.81
CA THR A 10 3.38 57.48 41.36
C THR A 10 4.27 56.46 40.65
N ASP A 11 5.56 56.40 41.00
CA ASP A 11 6.51 55.45 40.44
C ASP A 11 6.16 54.01 40.85
N LEU A 12 5.74 53.78 42.10
CA LEU A 12 5.24 52.48 42.56
C LEU A 12 4.04 52.02 41.73
N SER A 13 3.05 52.89 41.51
CA SER A 13 1.86 52.56 40.70
C SER A 13 2.23 52.26 39.23
N LYS A 14 3.18 53.02 38.68
CA LYS A 14 3.71 52.79 37.32
C LYS A 14 4.41 51.44 37.21
N TYR A 15 5.32 51.13 38.13
CA TYR A 15 6.05 49.85 38.11
C TYR A 15 5.16 48.67 38.45
N GLN A 16 4.17 48.83 39.33
CA GLN A 16 3.17 47.81 39.61
C GLN A 16 2.40 47.43 38.34
N LYS A 17 1.95 48.42 37.55
CA LYS A 17 1.27 48.15 36.26
C LYS A 17 2.20 47.46 35.26
N SER A 18 3.45 47.90 35.15
CA SER A 18 4.44 47.27 34.27
C SER A 18 4.72 45.82 34.68
N PHE A 19 4.89 45.56 35.97
CA PHE A 19 5.12 44.24 36.52
C PHE A 19 3.93 43.31 36.25
N GLN A 20 2.69 43.79 36.45
CA GLN A 20 1.49 43.01 36.11
C GLN A 20 1.42 42.68 34.61
N SER A 21 1.81 43.61 33.73
CA SER A 21 1.87 43.34 32.28
C SER A 21 2.92 42.29 31.94
N GLN A 22 4.11 42.39 32.53
CA GLN A 22 5.20 41.42 32.33
C GLN A 22 4.82 40.04 32.87
N ALA A 23 4.19 39.95 34.06
CA ALA A 23 3.72 38.70 34.63
C ALA A 23 2.68 38.01 33.72
N LYS A 24 1.77 38.78 33.10
CA LYS A 24 0.83 38.23 32.11
C LYS A 24 1.54 37.71 30.86
N GLN A 25 2.55 38.43 30.38
CA GLN A 25 3.33 38.01 29.21
C GLN A 25 4.12 36.72 29.49
N VAL A 26 4.75 36.62 30.67
CA VAL A 26 5.44 35.40 31.12
C VAL A 26 4.46 34.23 31.21
N ALA A 27 3.26 34.45 31.76
CA ALA A 27 2.24 33.40 31.83
C ALA A 27 1.82 32.87 30.44
N GLU A 28 1.70 33.74 29.42
CA GLU A 28 1.41 33.30 28.06
C GLU A 28 2.59 32.54 27.44
N TRP A 29 3.83 32.98 27.69
CA TRP A 29 5.03 32.27 27.26
C TRP A 29 5.13 30.88 27.89
N ASP A 30 4.83 30.75 29.18
CA ASP A 30 4.80 29.45 29.87
C ASP A 30 3.74 28.54 29.25
N ARG A 31 2.55 29.06 28.94
CA ARG A 31 1.49 28.31 28.26
C ARG A 31 1.95 27.79 26.89
N MET A 32 2.58 28.64 26.09
CA MET A 32 3.13 28.25 24.78
C MET A 32 4.28 27.24 24.91
N LEU A 33 5.12 27.35 25.94
CA LEU A 33 6.22 26.42 26.17
C LEU A 33 5.68 25.01 26.49
N VAL A 34 4.65 24.92 27.33
CA VAL A 34 3.97 23.64 27.62
C VAL A 34 3.32 23.05 26.37
N GLU A 35 2.62 23.86 25.57
CA GLU A 35 1.99 23.38 24.32
C GLU A 35 3.04 22.88 23.32
N ASN A 36 4.15 23.61 23.16
CA ASN A 36 5.24 23.19 22.29
C ASN A 36 5.95 21.95 22.82
N SER A 37 6.08 21.80 24.14
CA SER A 37 6.63 20.60 24.77
C SER A 37 5.80 19.35 24.45
N ASP A 38 4.46 19.45 24.51
CA ASP A 38 3.55 18.36 24.11
C ASP A 38 3.70 18.02 22.62
N LYS A 39 3.77 19.03 21.74
CA LYS A 39 4.02 18.83 20.30
C LYS A 39 5.36 18.14 20.04
N ILE A 40 6.42 18.54 20.74
CA ILE A 40 7.76 17.92 20.64
C ILE A 40 7.70 16.47 21.11
N SER A 41 7.01 16.18 22.21
CA SER A 41 6.83 14.81 22.71
C SER A 41 6.12 13.91 21.69
N LYS A 42 5.03 14.42 21.08
CA LYS A 42 4.31 13.71 20.01
C LYS A 42 5.18 13.48 18.78
N LEU A 43 5.95 14.48 18.36
CA LEU A 43 6.90 14.34 17.25
C LEU A 43 7.96 13.30 17.58
N TYR A 44 8.55 13.33 18.77
CA TYR A 44 9.53 12.33 19.21
C TYR A 44 8.97 10.91 19.13
N SER A 45 7.76 10.68 19.63
CA SER A 45 7.10 9.37 19.54
C SER A 45 6.89 8.93 18.10
N LYS A 46 6.45 9.82 17.20
CA LYS A 46 6.28 9.51 15.77
C LYS A 46 7.62 9.23 15.09
N THR A 47 8.65 10.01 15.38
CA THR A 47 10.00 9.81 14.83
C THR A 47 10.60 8.50 15.32
N PHE A 48 10.40 8.15 16.59
CA PHE A 48 10.84 6.87 17.11
C PHE A 48 10.14 5.69 16.43
N GLN A 49 8.83 5.78 16.23
CA GLN A 49 8.08 4.76 15.49
C GLN A 49 8.55 4.65 14.04
N ALA A 50 8.68 5.79 13.34
CA ALA A 50 9.17 5.81 11.96
C ALA A 50 10.57 5.21 11.85
N ARG A 51 11.46 5.47 12.81
CA ARG A 51 12.80 4.86 12.85
C ARG A 51 12.72 3.33 12.97
N LYS A 52 11.84 2.83 13.84
CA LYS A 52 11.62 1.38 13.99
C LYS A 52 11.06 0.77 12.70
N ASP A 53 10.13 1.45 12.06
CA ASP A 53 9.56 1.00 10.79
C ASP A 53 10.63 0.97 9.69
N THR A 54 11.52 1.97 9.63
CA THR A 54 12.68 1.98 8.72
C THR A 54 13.63 0.82 8.98
N GLU A 55 13.93 0.51 10.25
CA GLU A 55 14.80 -0.62 10.61
C GLU A 55 14.18 -1.98 10.20
N GLU A 56 12.86 -2.13 10.34
CA GLU A 56 12.17 -3.32 9.88
C GLU A 56 12.15 -3.43 8.34
N VAL A 57 11.96 -2.31 7.63
CA VAL A 57 12.08 -2.29 6.16
C VAL A 57 13.48 -2.68 5.73
N GLU A 58 14.53 -2.15 6.37
CA GLU A 58 15.92 -2.50 6.06
C GLU A 58 16.17 -4.01 6.25
N ARG A 59 15.68 -4.58 7.36
CA ARG A 59 15.78 -6.00 7.62
C ARG A 59 15.06 -6.83 6.54
N GLN A 60 13.89 -6.39 6.10
CA GLN A 60 13.15 -7.06 5.02
C GLN A 60 13.89 -6.96 3.69
N LEU A 61 14.50 -5.82 3.37
CA LEU A 61 15.33 -5.66 2.17
C LEU A 61 16.54 -6.58 2.20
N THR A 62 17.26 -6.66 3.32
CA THR A 62 18.40 -7.60 3.46
C THR A 62 17.96 -9.06 3.29
N ALA A 63 16.78 -9.43 3.81
CA ALA A 63 16.24 -10.77 3.62
C ALA A 63 15.96 -11.06 2.13
N VAL A 64 15.30 -10.11 1.44
CA VAL A 64 15.03 -10.22 -0.01
C VAL A 64 16.33 -10.30 -0.81
N GLU A 65 17.35 -9.52 -0.48
CA GLU A 65 18.66 -9.60 -1.13
C GLU A 65 19.33 -10.97 -0.93
N SER A 66 19.25 -11.51 0.29
CA SER A 66 19.76 -12.86 0.59
C SER A 66 19.02 -13.93 -0.21
N ASP A 67 17.68 -13.85 -0.27
CA ASP A 67 16.86 -14.79 -1.02
C ASP A 67 17.17 -14.70 -2.53
N GLN A 68 17.36 -13.49 -3.07
CA GLN A 68 17.78 -13.29 -4.47
C GLN A 68 19.16 -13.91 -4.75
N ALA A 69 20.11 -13.77 -3.83
CA ALA A 69 21.44 -14.37 -3.96
C ALA A 69 21.39 -15.91 -3.91
N GLU A 70 20.55 -16.48 -3.04
CA GLU A 70 20.34 -17.93 -2.98
C GLU A 70 19.67 -18.47 -4.25
N LEU A 71 18.61 -17.81 -4.72
CA LEU A 71 17.93 -18.17 -5.97
C LEU A 71 18.87 -18.07 -7.16
N SER A 72 19.70 -17.03 -7.26
CA SER A 72 20.73 -16.92 -8.31
C SER A 72 21.70 -18.09 -8.26
N ARG A 73 22.16 -18.48 -7.07
CA ARG A 73 23.07 -19.61 -6.91
C ARG A 73 22.42 -20.94 -7.29
N TRP A 74 21.15 -21.15 -6.95
CA TRP A 74 20.41 -22.33 -7.39
C TRP A 74 20.25 -22.35 -8.91
N LEU A 75 19.97 -21.19 -9.51
CA LEU A 75 19.85 -21.03 -10.96
C LEU A 75 21.18 -21.38 -11.65
N ASP A 76 22.32 -20.85 -11.18
CA ASP A 76 23.66 -21.19 -11.69
C ASP A 76 23.97 -22.69 -11.61
N ASN A 77 23.50 -23.38 -10.55
CA ASN A 77 23.69 -24.81 -10.40
C ASN A 77 22.79 -25.59 -11.38
N TYR A 78 21.53 -25.19 -11.53
CA TYR A 78 20.61 -25.83 -12.47
C TYR A 78 21.03 -25.59 -13.93
N GLU A 79 21.57 -24.42 -14.27
CA GLU A 79 22.16 -24.16 -15.58
C GLU A 79 23.29 -25.14 -15.88
N LYS A 80 24.21 -25.38 -14.92
CA LYS A 80 25.27 -26.38 -15.08
C LYS A 80 24.72 -27.80 -15.23
N GLU A 81 23.71 -28.17 -14.45
CA GLU A 81 23.07 -29.49 -14.57
C GLU A 81 22.38 -29.67 -15.92
N VAL A 82 21.75 -28.62 -16.45
CA VAL A 82 21.13 -28.60 -17.79
C VAL A 82 22.19 -28.71 -18.88
N ASP A 83 23.30 -27.96 -18.76
CA ASP A 83 24.43 -28.03 -19.70
C ASP A 83 25.04 -29.44 -19.71
N ASP A 84 25.27 -30.03 -18.53
CA ASP A 84 25.76 -31.41 -18.39
C ASP A 84 24.82 -32.45 -19.03
N LEU A 85 23.49 -32.24 -18.91
CA LEU A 85 22.48 -33.09 -19.55
C LEU A 85 22.49 -32.90 -21.07
N MET A 86 22.66 -31.67 -21.54
CA MET A 86 22.73 -31.33 -22.95
C MET A 86 23.98 -31.95 -23.60
N ASP A 87 25.15 -31.84 -22.97
CA ASP A 87 26.40 -32.47 -23.43
C ASP A 87 26.28 -34.00 -23.51
N LYS A 88 25.62 -34.64 -22.53
CA LYS A 88 25.34 -36.08 -22.55
C LYS A 88 24.36 -36.49 -23.66
N MET A 89 23.37 -35.65 -23.98
CA MET A 89 22.44 -35.87 -25.09
C MET A 89 23.08 -35.63 -26.46
N VAL A 90 23.98 -34.65 -26.58
CA VAL A 90 24.70 -34.34 -27.84
C VAL A 90 25.77 -35.40 -28.14
N GLY A 91 26.35 -36.04 -27.11
CA GLY A 91 27.28 -37.17 -27.26
C GLY A 91 26.62 -38.53 -27.54
N GLY A 92 25.31 -38.66 -27.35
CA GLY A 92 24.52 -39.82 -27.75
C GLY A 92 24.07 -39.69 -29.21
N GLN A 93 24.10 -40.78 -29.97
CA GLN A 93 23.82 -40.81 -31.42
C GLN A 93 22.39 -40.38 -31.84
N ASP A 94 21.56 -39.90 -30.90
CA ASP A 94 20.20 -39.39 -31.08
C ASP A 94 20.06 -37.99 -30.45
N GLY A 95 20.73 -36.99 -31.05
CA GLY A 95 20.43 -35.60 -30.76
C GLY A 95 18.96 -35.30 -31.08
N LEU A 96 18.20 -34.82 -30.07
CA LEU A 96 16.82 -34.30 -30.11
C LEU A 96 16.10 -34.52 -31.46
N GLN A 97 15.54 -35.71 -31.67
CA GLN A 97 14.90 -36.07 -32.93
C GLN A 97 13.37 -35.88 -32.86
N GLY A 98 12.81 -35.20 -33.86
CA GLY A 98 11.37 -35.10 -34.10
C GLY A 98 10.61 -34.23 -33.09
N PRO A 99 9.61 -34.75 -32.33
CA PRO A 99 8.68 -33.96 -31.52
C PRO A 99 9.33 -33.02 -30.49
N ASP A 100 10.51 -33.35 -29.97
CA ASP A 100 11.19 -32.51 -28.98
C ASP A 100 11.79 -31.23 -29.60
N GLN A 101 12.22 -31.28 -30.87
CA GLN A 101 12.69 -30.09 -31.60
C GLN A 101 11.54 -29.12 -31.90
N GLU A 102 10.34 -29.65 -32.15
CA GLU A 102 9.15 -28.82 -32.37
C GLU A 102 8.68 -28.17 -31.05
N ARG A 103 8.74 -28.90 -29.93
CA ARG A 103 8.50 -28.33 -28.59
C ARG A 103 9.50 -27.23 -28.25
N GLU A 104 10.80 -27.44 -28.50
CA GLU A 104 11.84 -26.43 -28.27
C GLU A 104 11.52 -25.14 -29.04
N ARG A 105 11.13 -25.25 -30.33
CA ARG A 105 10.74 -24.09 -31.13
C ARG A 105 9.52 -23.36 -30.57
N THR A 106 8.52 -24.08 -30.05
CA THR A 106 7.34 -23.47 -29.43
C THR A 106 7.69 -22.73 -28.14
N TYR A 107 8.50 -23.33 -27.25
CA TYR A 107 8.92 -22.67 -26.01
C TYR A 107 9.79 -21.44 -26.28
N LYS A 108 10.72 -21.53 -27.22
CA LYS A 108 11.56 -20.39 -27.64
C LYS A 108 10.76 -19.26 -28.28
N LEU A 109 9.66 -19.58 -28.96
CA LEU A 109 8.73 -18.58 -29.48
C LEU A 109 7.96 -17.90 -28.34
N ALA A 110 7.50 -18.67 -27.35
CA ALA A 110 6.80 -18.15 -26.18
C ALA A 110 7.69 -17.23 -25.34
N GLU A 111 8.95 -17.61 -25.13
CA GLU A 111 9.98 -16.79 -24.48
C GLU A 111 10.14 -15.44 -25.20
N LYS A 112 10.42 -15.47 -26.51
CA LYS A 112 10.54 -14.24 -27.32
C LYS A 112 9.28 -13.36 -27.31
N LEU A 113 8.10 -13.97 -27.25
CA LEU A 113 6.85 -13.23 -27.15
C LEU A 113 6.74 -12.54 -25.78
N SER A 114 7.10 -13.22 -24.71
CA SER A 114 7.14 -12.66 -23.35
C SER A 114 8.13 -11.50 -23.26
N ASP A 115 9.34 -11.66 -23.80
CA ASP A 115 10.35 -10.59 -23.85
C ASP A 115 9.83 -9.37 -24.60
N ARG A 116 9.22 -9.59 -25.77
CA ARG A 116 8.64 -8.50 -26.56
C ARG A 116 7.49 -7.80 -25.83
N LEU A 117 6.68 -8.51 -25.06
CA LEU A 117 5.63 -7.90 -24.24
C LEU A 117 6.22 -7.07 -23.09
N ASN A 118 7.29 -7.53 -22.46
CA ASN A 118 8.00 -6.78 -21.43
C ASN A 118 8.64 -5.52 -21.99
N ASP A 119 9.30 -5.61 -23.15
CA ASP A 119 9.86 -4.45 -23.85
C ASP A 119 8.76 -3.44 -24.22
N LEU A 120 7.64 -3.90 -24.78
CA LEU A 120 6.50 -3.03 -25.09
C LEU A 120 5.89 -2.37 -23.84
N ASN A 121 5.84 -3.08 -22.72
CA ASN A 121 5.35 -2.53 -21.44
C ASN A 121 6.30 -1.45 -20.91
N LYS A 122 7.61 -1.65 -21.06
CA LYS A 122 8.62 -0.65 -20.74
C LYS A 122 8.50 0.57 -21.66
N ASP A 123 8.44 0.36 -22.97
CA ASP A 123 8.27 1.44 -23.96
C ASP A 123 6.99 2.24 -23.70
N LEU A 124 5.89 1.58 -23.33
CA LEU A 124 4.64 2.25 -22.96
C LEU A 124 4.81 3.06 -21.67
N SER A 125 5.52 2.52 -20.67
CA SER A 125 5.81 3.23 -19.42
C SER A 125 6.67 4.47 -19.69
N ASP A 126 7.72 4.34 -20.50
CA ASP A 126 8.60 5.44 -20.92
C ASP A 126 7.79 6.50 -21.70
N MET A 127 6.92 6.08 -22.62
CA MET A 127 6.02 6.99 -23.35
C MET A 127 5.05 7.73 -22.42
N ILE A 128 4.51 7.05 -21.40
CA ILE A 128 3.67 7.69 -20.38
C ILE A 128 4.47 8.72 -19.57
N GLU A 129 5.72 8.42 -19.21
CA GLU A 129 6.60 9.37 -18.54
C GLU A 129 6.91 10.58 -19.42
N GLU A 130 7.21 10.37 -20.70
CA GLU A 130 7.40 11.45 -21.67
C GLU A 130 6.14 12.30 -21.85
N ILE A 131 4.97 11.68 -22.00
CA ILE A 131 3.68 12.39 -22.09
C ILE A 131 3.43 13.20 -20.82
N ASN A 132 3.68 12.63 -19.64
CA ASN A 132 3.52 13.33 -18.37
C ASN A 132 4.51 14.50 -18.26
N SER A 133 5.73 14.35 -18.75
CA SER A 133 6.75 15.42 -18.82
C SER A 133 6.32 16.54 -19.76
N VAL A 134 5.87 16.19 -20.98
CA VAL A 134 5.39 17.15 -21.99
C VAL A 134 4.10 17.83 -21.55
N SER A 135 3.17 17.11 -20.93
CA SER A 135 1.95 17.68 -20.35
C SER A 135 2.29 18.63 -19.20
N ALA A 136 3.27 18.28 -18.36
CA ALA A 136 3.75 19.15 -17.31
C ALA A 136 4.44 20.41 -17.84
N THR A 137 5.17 20.35 -18.95
CA THR A 137 5.81 21.53 -19.57
C THR A 137 4.82 22.38 -20.36
N LEU A 138 3.86 21.80 -21.08
CA LEU A 138 2.83 22.52 -21.84
C LEU A 138 1.83 23.25 -20.92
N SER A 139 1.53 22.68 -19.75
CA SER A 139 0.67 23.32 -18.74
C SER A 139 1.40 24.40 -17.92
N LYS A 140 2.71 24.54 -18.10
CA LYS A 140 3.56 25.51 -17.38
C LYS A 140 3.94 26.66 -18.28
N THR A 141 3.34 27.82 -18.07
CA THR A 141 4.00 29.09 -18.35
C THR A 141 5.11 29.30 -17.30
N ASP A 142 6.35 28.96 -17.69
CA ASP A 142 7.63 29.39 -17.10
C ASP A 142 8.04 29.03 -15.66
N LYS A 143 7.33 28.20 -14.87
CA LYS A 143 7.84 27.78 -13.54
C LYS A 143 7.65 26.29 -13.21
N PRO A 144 8.73 25.49 -13.08
CA PRO A 144 8.64 24.07 -12.73
C PRO A 144 8.08 23.78 -11.34
N ASP A 145 8.08 24.75 -10.42
CA ASP A 145 7.57 24.65 -9.03
C ASP A 145 6.31 25.50 -8.79
N ASP A 146 5.38 25.56 -9.76
CA ASP A 146 4.09 26.20 -9.51
C ASP A 146 3.29 25.38 -8.47
N PRO A 147 2.95 25.94 -7.28
CA PRO A 147 2.12 25.27 -6.29
C PRO A 147 0.77 24.79 -6.87
N LEU A 148 0.25 25.45 -7.93
CA LEU A 148 -0.96 24.99 -8.60
C LEU A 148 -0.77 23.62 -9.27
N SER A 149 0.39 23.37 -9.89
CA SER A 149 0.73 22.08 -10.50
C SER A 149 0.82 20.96 -9.45
N GLN A 150 1.35 21.28 -8.26
CA GLN A 150 1.39 20.33 -7.14
C GLN A 150 -0.04 19.99 -6.66
N VAL A 151 -0.92 20.98 -6.54
CA VAL A 151 -2.32 20.78 -6.16
C VAL A 151 -3.05 19.90 -7.17
N VAL A 152 -2.90 20.16 -8.47
CA VAL A 152 -3.52 19.34 -9.53
C VAL A 152 -3.03 17.89 -9.46
N ARG A 153 -1.72 17.67 -9.24
CA ARG A 153 -1.17 16.32 -9.08
C ARG A 153 -1.76 15.59 -7.86
N VAL A 154 -1.85 16.27 -6.72
CA VAL A 154 -2.45 15.69 -5.50
C VAL A 154 -3.93 15.38 -5.72
N LEU A 155 -4.69 16.26 -6.37
CA LEU A 155 -6.10 16.05 -6.67
C LEU A 155 -6.31 14.88 -7.63
N ASN A 156 -5.47 14.74 -8.66
CA ASN A 156 -5.53 13.59 -9.57
C ASN A 156 -5.23 12.28 -8.84
N ASN A 157 -4.24 12.28 -7.94
CA ASN A 157 -3.96 11.13 -7.09
C ASN A 157 -5.13 10.81 -6.15
N HIS A 158 -5.74 11.81 -5.53
CA HIS A 158 -6.92 11.63 -4.67
C HIS A 158 -8.13 11.12 -5.46
N LEU A 159 -8.32 11.58 -6.70
CA LEU A 159 -9.38 11.08 -7.58
C LEU A 159 -9.17 9.61 -7.91
N SER A 160 -7.95 9.22 -8.28
CA SER A 160 -7.59 7.82 -8.53
C SER A 160 -7.78 6.95 -7.28
N GLN A 161 -7.38 7.45 -6.11
CA GLN A 161 -7.62 6.76 -4.83
C GLN A 161 -9.11 6.61 -4.53
N LEU A 162 -9.92 7.64 -4.77
CA LEU A 162 -11.38 7.56 -4.58
C LEU A 162 -12.03 6.58 -5.54
N GLN A 163 -11.59 6.54 -6.80
CA GLN A 163 -12.07 5.55 -7.77
C GLN A 163 -11.71 4.12 -7.36
N ALA A 164 -10.50 3.90 -6.82
CA ALA A 164 -10.09 2.61 -6.28
C ALA A 164 -10.88 2.20 -5.03
N ILE A 165 -11.22 3.16 -4.17
CA ILE A 165 -12.10 2.93 -3.01
C ILE A 165 -13.51 2.60 -3.46
N ASP A 166 -14.05 3.32 -4.46
CA ASP A 166 -15.40 3.09 -4.98
C ASP A 166 -15.51 1.71 -5.65
N SER A 167 -14.54 1.33 -6.48
CA SER A 167 -14.51 -0.01 -7.09
C SER A 167 -14.34 -1.11 -6.05
N GLY A 168 -13.46 -0.93 -5.06
CA GLY A 168 -13.29 -1.87 -3.96
C GLY A 168 -14.53 -1.99 -3.07
N ALA A 169 -15.24 -0.89 -2.83
CA ALA A 169 -16.49 -0.89 -2.09
C ALA A 169 -17.62 -1.59 -2.86
N ALA A 170 -17.71 -1.37 -4.18
CA ALA A 170 -18.66 -2.07 -5.05
C ALA A 170 -18.39 -3.59 -5.08
N GLU A 171 -17.12 -4.01 -5.20
CA GLU A 171 -16.73 -5.42 -5.16
C GLU A 171 -17.05 -6.05 -3.80
N LEU A 172 -16.77 -5.34 -2.69
CA LEU A 172 -17.11 -5.80 -1.35
C LEU A 172 -18.62 -5.93 -1.18
N HIS A 173 -19.39 -4.96 -1.68
CA HIS A 173 -20.86 -5.01 -1.65
C HIS A 173 -21.38 -6.22 -2.44
N GLU A 174 -20.83 -6.49 -3.61
CA GLU A 174 -21.18 -7.69 -4.39
C GLU A 174 -20.88 -8.98 -3.61
N LYS A 175 -19.68 -9.08 -3.02
CA LYS A 175 -19.29 -10.24 -2.19
C LYS A 175 -20.24 -10.43 -1.00
N VAL A 176 -20.61 -9.34 -0.31
CA VAL A 176 -21.56 -9.38 0.80
C VAL A 176 -22.94 -9.84 0.34
N THR A 177 -23.44 -9.32 -0.78
CA THR A 177 -24.76 -9.74 -1.30
C THR A 177 -24.77 -11.21 -1.74
N LYS A 178 -23.68 -11.71 -2.34
CA LYS A 178 -23.51 -13.14 -2.65
C LYS A 178 -23.50 -13.98 -1.38
N ALA A 179 -22.70 -13.61 -0.38
CA ALA A 179 -22.64 -14.31 0.90
C ALA A 179 -24.00 -14.29 1.64
N GLN A 180 -24.75 -13.20 1.57
CA GLN A 180 -26.11 -13.13 2.12
C GLN A 180 -27.08 -14.07 1.40
N LYS A 181 -27.02 -14.14 0.06
CA LYS A 181 -27.85 -15.07 -0.73
C LYS A 181 -27.49 -16.52 -0.44
N GLU A 182 -26.20 -16.84 -0.34
CA GLU A 182 -25.72 -18.17 0.06
C GLU A 182 -26.19 -18.51 1.48
N ALA A 183 -26.02 -17.60 2.44
CA ALA A 183 -26.51 -17.79 3.81
C ALA A 183 -28.04 -17.96 3.88
N GLN A 184 -28.80 -17.25 3.06
CA GLN A 184 -30.25 -17.45 2.93
C GLN A 184 -30.58 -18.81 2.28
N SER A 185 -29.85 -19.22 1.25
CA SER A 185 -29.98 -20.54 0.63
C SER A 185 -29.71 -21.67 1.62
N TYR A 186 -28.65 -21.56 2.43
CA TYR A 186 -28.37 -22.50 3.52
C TYR A 186 -29.43 -22.50 4.61
N ARG A 187 -30.03 -21.34 4.94
CA ARG A 187 -31.16 -21.27 5.88
C ARG A 187 -32.42 -21.91 5.31
N VAL A 188 -32.71 -21.71 4.03
CA VAL A 188 -33.87 -22.32 3.35
C VAL A 188 -33.67 -23.84 3.21
N ASN A 189 -32.48 -24.32 2.85
CA ASN A 189 -32.18 -25.76 2.82
C ASN A 189 -32.14 -26.38 4.22
N GLY A 190 -31.60 -25.69 5.23
CA GLY A 190 -31.62 -26.15 6.62
C GLY A 190 -33.03 -26.22 7.20
N GLN A 191 -33.93 -25.31 6.77
CA GLN A 191 -35.33 -25.30 7.18
C GLN A 191 -36.19 -26.28 6.37
N ALA A 192 -35.83 -26.59 5.12
CA ALA A 192 -36.42 -27.70 4.35
C ALA A 192 -36.00 -29.08 4.90
N VAL A 193 -34.82 -29.20 5.52
CA VAL A 193 -34.38 -30.41 6.24
C VAL A 193 -35.03 -30.53 7.63
N LEU A 194 -35.49 -29.43 8.24
CA LEU A 194 -36.02 -29.40 9.61
C LEU A 194 -37.52 -29.03 9.77
N GLY A 195 -38.28 -28.85 8.68
CA GLY A 195 -39.74 -28.71 8.73
C GLY A 195 -40.32 -28.82 7.32
N ASN A 196 -41.17 -29.78 6.98
CA ASN A 196 -42.41 -30.16 7.70
C ASN A 196 -42.70 -31.67 7.59
N ASP A 197 -41.74 -32.45 7.07
CA ASP A 197 -42.03 -33.75 6.45
C ASP A 197 -41.17 -34.90 7.02
N ALA A 198 -40.34 -34.65 8.05
CA ALA A 198 -39.52 -35.72 8.65
C ALA A 198 -40.39 -36.79 9.35
N ALA A 199 -41.53 -36.38 9.91
CA ALA A 199 -42.50 -37.30 10.48
C ALA A 199 -43.33 -38.01 9.39
N ASP A 200 -43.77 -37.29 8.37
CA ASP A 200 -44.59 -37.83 7.27
C ASP A 200 -43.78 -38.78 6.35
N ASP A 201 -42.48 -38.53 6.11
CA ASP A 201 -41.56 -39.47 5.45
C ASP A 201 -41.36 -40.75 6.28
N PHE A 202 -41.27 -40.62 7.62
CA PHE A 202 -41.16 -41.77 8.51
C PHE A 202 -42.44 -42.62 8.46
N TYR A 203 -43.63 -42.01 8.50
CA TYR A 203 -44.91 -42.71 8.39
C TYR A 203 -45.13 -43.33 7.00
N ARG A 204 -44.71 -42.67 5.91
CA ARG A 204 -44.75 -43.24 4.54
C ARG A 204 -43.87 -44.48 4.42
N SER A 205 -42.67 -44.46 5.00
CA SER A 205 -41.75 -45.61 4.96
C SER A 205 -42.29 -46.83 5.73
N PHE A 206 -43.09 -46.60 6.77
CA PHE A 206 -43.65 -47.66 7.60
C PHE A 206 -44.95 -48.25 7.02
N MET A 207 -45.76 -47.44 6.34
CA MET A 207 -47.06 -47.84 5.79
C MET A 207 -46.98 -48.38 4.35
N GLY A 208 -45.89 -48.12 3.61
CA GLY A 208 -45.67 -48.63 2.24
C GLY A 208 -45.21 -50.09 2.13
N ARG A 209 -45.11 -50.80 3.27
CA ARG A 209 -44.67 -52.21 3.35
C ARG A 209 -45.78 -53.10 3.91
N ARG A 210 -46.93 -53.15 3.22
CA ARG A 210 -47.93 -54.22 3.39
C ARG A 210 -48.52 -54.61 2.05
#